data_AF-S9WA88-F1
#
_entry.id   AF-S9WA88-F1
#
_cell.length_a   1.000
_cell.length_b   1.000
_cell.length_c   1.000
_cell.angle_alpha   90.00
_cell.angle_beta   90.00
_cell.angle_gamma   90.00
#
_symmetry.space_group_name_H-M   'P 1'
#
loop_
_entity.id
_entity.type
_entity.pdbx_description
1 polymer ?
#
loop_
_entity_poly.entity_id
_entity_poly.type
_entity_poly.pdbx_seq_one_letter_code
_entity_poly.pdbx_strand_id
1 'polypeptide(L)'
;MQSELSFPNESNSVADRLDIMYKCHESLEDTISLFSALQESTQESPHTVGNFNPWKKLETAVDTLSRDTISCLRVFSTSRELKSFRGMETVAALYARGNPPQVRLISFLNVIRDTCGGVLPPVVTIAACRHMMRIDYTTAAEFLEASVNEYVSVGNQNSDSFQCRLINIVVGGREKLLQSLPFLLRLEIECAAEAERPSVVFVEDNARIRAMLSESVLDNLKEFEANCRQNVMNKKQRLRERDLRRASLSASHRTDGVPSPIAPKGSAHAHTPLTVQDAPTSTAWYMHVVKTWSSGRKRYVAGTLIGLLVIILLRLLFLGVRRAVAYSLSASRPAQKRVLSF
;
A
#
# COMPACT_ATOMS: atom_id res chain seq x y z
N MET A 1 -41.18 -10.73 -38.19
CA MET A 1 -41.21 -10.79 -36.71
C MET A 1 -39.88 -10.24 -36.22
N GLN A 2 -39.87 -8.95 -35.90
CA GLN A 2 -38.72 -8.26 -35.31
C GLN A 2 -38.75 -8.53 -33.81
N SER A 3 -37.77 -9.28 -33.30
CA SER A 3 -37.53 -9.32 -31.85
C SER A 3 -36.73 -8.08 -31.48
N GLU A 4 -37.35 -7.25 -30.64
CA GLU A 4 -36.77 -6.09 -30.00
C GLU A 4 -35.47 -6.46 -29.28
N LEU A 5 -34.37 -5.87 -29.74
CA LEU A 5 -33.13 -5.75 -29.00
C LEU A 5 -33.40 -4.82 -27.82
N SER A 6 -33.74 -5.43 -26.69
CA SER A 6 -33.74 -4.78 -25.39
C SER A 6 -32.29 -4.48 -25.02
N PHE A 7 -31.96 -3.19 -24.93
CA PHE A 7 -30.70 -2.70 -24.39
C PHE A 7 -30.58 -3.14 -22.93
N PRO A 8 -29.47 -3.78 -22.51
CA PRO A 8 -29.26 -4.07 -21.10
C PRO A 8 -29.03 -2.76 -20.34
N ASN A 9 -29.93 -2.51 -19.39
CA ASN A 9 -29.87 -1.44 -18.39
C ASN A 9 -28.44 -1.26 -17.82
N GLU A 10 -27.89 -0.06 -17.95
CA GLU A 10 -26.60 0.37 -17.36
C GLU A 10 -26.57 0.30 -15.81
N SER A 11 -27.72 0.09 -15.17
CA SER A 11 -27.85 -0.02 -13.70
C SER A 11 -27.23 -1.29 -13.11
N ASN A 12 -27.02 -2.34 -13.90
CA ASN A 12 -26.39 -3.59 -13.43
C ASN A 12 -24.85 -3.47 -13.33
N SER A 13 -24.23 -2.47 -13.94
CA SER A 13 -22.76 -2.43 -14.08
C SER A 13 -21.97 -2.02 -12.82
N VAL A 14 -22.56 -1.20 -11.94
CA VAL A 14 -21.84 -0.63 -10.77
C VAL A 14 -21.95 -1.53 -9.54
N ALA A 15 -23.13 -2.11 -9.31
CA ALA A 15 -23.36 -3.07 -8.22
C ALA A 15 -22.50 -4.34 -8.43
N ASP A 16 -22.47 -4.86 -9.65
CA ASP A 16 -21.65 -6.03 -10.01
C ASP A 16 -20.16 -5.75 -9.81
N ARG A 17 -19.69 -4.55 -10.17
CA ARG A 17 -18.28 -4.15 -9.96
C ARG A 17 -17.92 -4.00 -8.48
N LEU A 18 -18.84 -3.53 -7.64
CA LEU A 18 -18.63 -3.43 -6.19
C LEU A 18 -18.62 -4.82 -5.55
N ASP A 19 -19.50 -5.72 -5.99
CA ASP A 19 -19.54 -7.10 -5.52
C ASP A 19 -18.27 -7.86 -5.89
N ILE A 20 -17.82 -7.76 -7.14
CA ILE A 20 -16.53 -8.34 -7.60
C ILE A 20 -15.37 -7.83 -6.75
N MET A 21 -15.33 -6.51 -6.50
CA MET A 21 -14.29 -5.91 -5.66
C MET A 21 -14.31 -6.48 -4.24
N TYR A 22 -15.48 -6.54 -3.59
CA TYR A 22 -15.57 -7.12 -2.24
C TYR A 22 -15.18 -8.60 -2.22
N LYS A 23 -15.58 -9.39 -3.22
CA LYS A 23 -15.18 -10.81 -3.35
C LYS A 23 -13.67 -10.99 -3.53
N CYS A 24 -13.02 -10.15 -4.33
CA CYS A 24 -11.57 -10.17 -4.47
C CYS A 24 -10.87 -9.91 -3.13
N HIS A 25 -11.36 -8.92 -2.38
CA HIS A 25 -10.81 -8.60 -1.07
C HIS A 25 -11.09 -9.68 -0.02
N GLU A 26 -12.29 -10.26 -0.01
CA GLU A 26 -12.65 -11.37 0.88
C GLU A 26 -11.72 -12.58 0.67
N SER A 27 -11.49 -12.97 -0.60
CA SER A 27 -10.51 -14.02 -0.95
C SER A 27 -9.10 -13.72 -0.44
N LEU A 28 -8.68 -12.45 -0.52
CA LEU A 28 -7.37 -12.02 -0.05
C LEU A 28 -7.27 -12.05 1.49
N GLU A 29 -8.31 -11.61 2.21
CA GLU A 29 -8.36 -11.65 3.67
C GLU A 29 -8.34 -13.09 4.20
N ASP A 30 -9.08 -13.98 3.56
CA ASP A 30 -9.06 -15.42 3.86
C ASP A 30 -7.66 -15.99 3.64
N THR A 31 -7.02 -15.61 2.53
CA THR A 31 -5.66 -16.04 2.21
C THR A 31 -4.63 -15.47 3.19
N ILE A 32 -4.75 -14.22 3.62
CA ILE A 32 -3.89 -13.60 4.66
C ILE A 32 -4.04 -14.34 5.98
N SER A 33 -5.28 -14.66 6.37
CA SER A 33 -5.58 -15.38 7.61
C SER A 33 -4.99 -16.79 7.57
N LEU A 34 -5.18 -17.51 6.46
CA LEU A 34 -4.60 -18.84 6.25
C LEU A 34 -3.07 -18.79 6.24
N PHE A 35 -2.47 -17.81 5.57
CA PHE A 35 -1.02 -17.64 5.51
C PHE A 35 -0.43 -17.40 6.91
N SER A 36 -1.07 -16.54 7.70
CA SER A 36 -0.65 -16.25 9.08
C SER A 36 -0.73 -17.49 9.95
N ALA A 37 -1.81 -18.26 9.87
CA ALA A 37 -1.95 -19.53 10.59
C ALA A 37 -0.89 -20.56 10.15
N LEU A 38 -0.55 -20.61 8.86
CA LEU A 38 0.53 -21.46 8.36
C LEU A 38 1.90 -21.02 8.86
N GLN A 39 2.16 -19.71 8.98
CA GLN A 39 3.40 -19.19 9.55
C GLN A 39 3.56 -19.62 11.01
N GLU A 40 2.52 -19.43 11.83
CA GLU A 40 2.49 -19.84 13.23
C GLU A 40 2.73 -21.36 13.36
N SER A 41 1.97 -22.16 12.60
CA SER A 41 2.13 -23.62 12.61
C SER A 41 3.53 -24.07 12.16
N THR A 42 4.11 -23.42 11.15
CA THR A 42 5.47 -23.72 10.68
C THR A 42 6.53 -23.32 11.70
N GLN A 43 6.31 -22.23 12.42
CA GLN A 43 7.21 -21.78 13.47
C GLN A 43 7.19 -22.74 14.68
N GLU A 44 6.02 -23.24 15.06
CA GLU A 44 5.85 -24.20 16.15
C GLU A 44 6.37 -25.60 15.80
N SER A 45 6.16 -26.03 14.55
CA SER A 45 6.54 -27.37 14.09
C SER A 45 7.19 -27.30 12.71
N PRO A 46 8.49 -26.95 12.63
CA PRO A 46 9.18 -26.69 11.36
C PRO A 46 9.56 -27.95 10.58
N HIS A 47 9.33 -29.13 11.15
CA HIS A 47 9.73 -30.42 10.59
C HIS A 47 8.60 -31.06 9.76
N THR A 48 8.97 -31.78 8.70
CA THR A 48 8.03 -32.54 7.89
C THR A 48 7.46 -33.70 8.72
N VAL A 49 6.14 -33.76 8.85
CA VAL A 49 5.43 -34.86 9.54
C VAL A 49 4.61 -35.63 8.52
N GLY A 50 5.02 -36.88 8.25
CA GLY A 50 4.40 -37.70 7.20
C GLY A 50 4.48 -37.01 5.83
N ASN A 51 3.33 -36.81 5.19
CA ASN A 51 3.21 -36.13 3.89
C ASN A 51 3.09 -34.59 4.00
N PHE A 52 3.12 -34.03 5.20
CA PHE A 52 2.97 -32.59 5.42
C PHE A 52 4.33 -31.91 5.54
N ASN A 53 4.70 -31.13 4.52
CA ASN A 53 5.85 -30.22 4.57
C ASN A 53 5.33 -28.77 4.76
N PRO A 54 5.51 -28.16 5.95
CA PRO A 54 4.98 -26.82 6.25
C PRO A 54 5.57 -25.73 5.35
N TRP A 55 6.87 -25.82 5.04
CA TRP A 55 7.55 -24.87 4.15
C TRP A 55 7.01 -24.91 2.72
N LYS A 56 6.72 -26.11 2.20
CA LYS A 56 6.11 -26.27 0.87
C LYS A 56 4.68 -25.72 0.83
N LYS A 57 3.94 -25.85 1.93
CA LYS A 57 2.60 -25.24 2.07
C LYS A 57 2.69 -23.71 2.11
N LEU A 58 3.66 -23.14 2.82
CA LEU A 58 3.93 -21.70 2.78
C LEU A 58 4.28 -21.23 1.36
N GLU A 59 5.12 -21.94 0.61
CA GLU A 59 5.43 -21.59 -0.79
C GLU A 59 4.17 -21.54 -1.65
N THR A 60 3.30 -22.55 -1.55
CA THR A 60 2.02 -22.58 -2.27
C THR A 60 1.11 -21.42 -1.83
N ALA A 61 1.12 -21.08 -0.54
CA ALA A 61 0.32 -20.00 -0.01
C ALA A 61 0.83 -18.61 -0.45
N VAL A 62 2.15 -18.42 -0.65
CA VAL A 62 2.71 -17.21 -1.26
C VAL A 62 2.18 -17.01 -2.69
N ASP A 63 2.08 -18.09 -3.48
CA ASP A 63 1.55 -18.01 -4.85
C ASP A 63 0.07 -17.59 -4.86
N THR A 64 -0.75 -18.14 -3.96
CA THR A 64 -2.15 -17.75 -3.81
C THR A 64 -2.27 -16.31 -3.32
N LEU A 65 -1.53 -15.93 -2.28
CA LEU A 65 -1.50 -14.56 -1.74
C LEU A 65 -1.11 -13.55 -2.82
N SER A 66 -0.10 -13.87 -3.63
CA SER A 66 0.34 -13.03 -4.74
C SER A 66 -0.77 -12.85 -5.79
N ARG A 67 -1.46 -13.93 -6.16
CA ARG A 67 -2.56 -13.92 -7.13
C ARG A 67 -3.75 -13.10 -6.64
N ASP A 68 -4.14 -13.26 -5.39
CA ASP A 68 -5.28 -12.56 -4.80
C ASP A 68 -4.97 -11.08 -4.60
N THR A 69 -3.72 -10.76 -4.21
CA THR A 69 -3.22 -9.38 -4.16
C THR A 69 -3.30 -8.73 -5.54
N ILE A 70 -2.83 -9.40 -6.58
CA ILE A 70 -2.89 -8.89 -7.97
C ILE A 70 -4.35 -8.72 -8.42
N SER A 71 -5.25 -9.61 -8.01
CA SER A 71 -6.68 -9.48 -8.30
C SER A 71 -7.28 -8.23 -7.67
N CYS A 72 -6.93 -7.93 -6.41
CA CYS A 72 -7.31 -6.68 -5.74
C CYS A 72 -6.74 -5.45 -6.45
N LEU A 73 -5.47 -5.49 -6.86
CA LEU A 73 -4.85 -4.41 -7.63
C LEU A 73 -5.56 -4.18 -8.98
N ARG A 74 -6.06 -5.23 -9.64
CA ARG A 74 -6.79 -5.11 -10.91
C ARG A 74 -8.14 -4.40 -10.76
N VAL A 75 -8.83 -4.60 -9.63
CA VAL A 75 -10.13 -3.94 -9.34
C VAL A 75 -9.96 -2.59 -8.64
N PHE A 76 -8.71 -2.21 -8.32
CA PHE A 76 -8.39 -0.90 -7.77
C PHE A 76 -8.78 0.23 -8.73
N SER A 77 -9.34 1.30 -8.16
CA SER A 77 -9.70 2.51 -8.88
C SER A 77 -9.27 3.74 -8.11
N THR A 78 -8.54 4.63 -8.78
CA THR A 78 -7.98 5.86 -8.19
C THR A 78 -9.06 6.85 -7.75
N SER A 79 -10.23 6.86 -8.41
CA SER A 79 -11.33 7.76 -8.08
C SER A 79 -12.31 7.19 -7.05
N ARG A 80 -12.22 5.89 -6.74
CA ARG A 80 -13.16 5.22 -5.85
C ARG A 80 -12.72 5.36 -4.39
N GLU A 81 -13.65 5.82 -3.56
CA GLU A 81 -13.59 5.80 -2.10
C GLU A 81 -14.84 5.11 -1.56
N LEU A 82 -14.72 4.37 -0.47
CA LEU A 82 -15.84 3.64 0.11
C LEU A 82 -16.22 4.21 1.47
N LYS A 83 -17.52 4.17 1.77
CA LYS A 83 -18.07 4.56 3.08
C LYS A 83 -18.10 3.39 4.07
N SER A 84 -18.15 2.15 3.57
CA SER A 84 -18.20 0.93 4.38
C SER A 84 -17.14 -0.04 3.88
N PHE A 85 -16.40 -0.62 4.82
CA PHE A 85 -15.31 -1.55 4.55
C PHE A 85 -15.66 -2.99 4.91
N ARG A 86 -16.88 -3.25 5.45
CA ARG A 86 -17.34 -4.58 5.90
C ARG A 86 -16.37 -5.32 6.83
N GLY A 87 -15.56 -4.57 7.61
CA GLY A 87 -14.56 -5.15 8.51
C GLY A 87 -13.26 -5.61 7.86
N MET A 88 -13.08 -5.46 6.54
CA MET A 88 -11.88 -5.88 5.82
C MET A 88 -10.78 -4.81 5.88
N GLU A 89 -9.61 -5.18 6.39
CA GLU A 89 -8.44 -4.29 6.52
C GLU A 89 -7.91 -3.88 5.13
N THR A 90 -7.86 -4.81 4.19
CA THR A 90 -7.39 -4.59 2.82
C THR A 90 -8.28 -3.61 2.05
N VAL A 91 -9.61 -3.67 2.25
CA VAL A 91 -10.56 -2.71 1.65
C VAL A 91 -10.38 -1.34 2.30
N ALA A 92 -10.28 -1.29 3.63
CA ALA A 92 -10.05 -0.06 4.35
C ALA A 92 -8.75 0.62 3.89
N ALA A 93 -7.68 -0.13 3.70
CA ALA A 93 -6.40 0.39 3.23
C ALA A 93 -6.49 0.95 1.80
N LEU A 94 -7.13 0.22 0.88
CA LEU A 94 -7.14 0.56 -0.55
C LEU A 94 -8.21 1.61 -0.93
N TYR A 95 -9.27 1.76 -0.13
CA TYR A 95 -10.41 2.64 -0.42
C TYR A 95 -10.75 3.62 0.72
N ALA A 96 -9.84 3.83 1.68
CA ALA A 96 -9.97 4.83 2.73
C ALA A 96 -10.31 6.22 2.18
N ARG A 97 -11.32 6.87 2.74
CA ARG A 97 -11.74 8.20 2.30
C ARG A 97 -10.70 9.27 2.67
N GLY A 98 -10.42 10.19 1.76
CA GLY A 98 -9.57 11.37 2.02
C GLY A 98 -8.07 11.12 1.88
N ASN A 99 -7.64 9.88 1.65
CA ASN A 99 -6.26 9.57 1.32
C ASN A 99 -6.05 9.58 -0.20
N PRO A 100 -4.98 10.21 -0.69
CA PRO A 100 -4.69 10.22 -2.11
C PRO A 100 -4.39 8.79 -2.61
N PRO A 101 -4.64 8.47 -3.89
CA PRO A 101 -4.57 7.10 -4.41
C PRO A 101 -3.24 6.39 -4.15
N GLN A 102 -2.13 7.11 -4.25
CA GLN A 102 -0.80 6.59 -3.96
C GLN A 102 -0.63 6.16 -2.49
N VAL A 103 -1.16 6.94 -1.54
CA VAL A 103 -1.11 6.62 -0.11
C VAL A 103 -1.96 5.39 0.18
N ARG A 104 -3.13 5.27 -0.44
CA ARG A 104 -4.01 4.09 -0.30
C ARG A 104 -3.36 2.83 -0.85
N LEU A 105 -2.73 2.93 -2.01
CA LEU A 105 -2.04 1.80 -2.64
C LEU A 105 -0.84 1.35 -1.79
N ILE A 106 -0.01 2.28 -1.32
CA ILE A 106 1.09 1.97 -0.39
C ILE A 106 0.54 1.35 0.90
N SER A 107 -0.57 1.89 1.41
CA SER A 107 -1.21 1.37 2.62
C SER A 107 -1.62 -0.09 2.44
N PHE A 108 -2.32 -0.40 1.35
CA PHE A 108 -2.69 -1.77 1.01
C PHE A 108 -1.46 -2.68 0.89
N LEU A 109 -0.40 -2.21 0.24
CA LEU A 109 0.82 -3.00 0.06
C LEU A 109 1.56 -3.27 1.38
N ASN A 110 1.56 -2.35 2.35
CA ASN A 110 2.21 -2.69 3.64
C ASN A 110 1.40 -3.71 4.45
N VAL A 111 0.08 -3.82 4.28
CA VAL A 111 -0.69 -4.92 4.87
C VAL A 111 -0.12 -6.26 4.38
N ILE A 112 0.04 -6.40 3.07
CA ILE A 112 0.59 -7.62 2.45
C ILE A 112 2.06 -7.83 2.84
N ARG A 113 2.85 -6.77 2.82
CA ARG A 113 4.26 -6.79 3.20
C ARG A 113 4.45 -7.28 4.63
N ASP A 114 3.66 -6.77 5.56
CA ASP A 114 3.75 -7.15 6.98
C ASP A 114 3.37 -8.62 7.17
N THR A 115 2.34 -9.11 6.47
CA THR A 115 1.99 -10.54 6.41
C THR A 115 3.14 -11.39 5.86
N CYS A 116 3.85 -10.91 4.84
CA CYS A 116 4.99 -11.60 4.22
C CYS A 116 6.32 -11.46 4.99
N GLY A 117 6.31 -10.97 6.24
CA GLY A 117 7.54 -10.83 7.02
C GLY A 117 8.42 -9.65 6.61
N GLY A 118 7.81 -8.59 6.08
CA GLY A 118 8.47 -7.32 5.81
C GLY A 118 9.01 -7.16 4.38
N VAL A 119 8.74 -8.10 3.47
CA VAL A 119 9.15 -8.04 2.05
C VAL A 119 7.98 -8.51 1.17
N LEU A 120 7.78 -7.88 0.01
CA LEU A 120 6.76 -8.29 -0.94
C LEU A 120 7.28 -9.33 -1.94
N PRO A 121 6.45 -10.28 -2.40
CA PRO A 121 6.80 -11.14 -3.53
C PRO A 121 7.15 -10.30 -4.78
N PRO A 122 8.22 -10.61 -5.53
CA PRO A 122 8.62 -9.84 -6.72
C PRO A 122 7.50 -9.60 -7.73
N VAL A 123 6.63 -10.60 -7.94
CA VAL A 123 5.48 -10.49 -8.87
C VAL A 123 4.46 -9.46 -8.40
N VAL A 124 4.23 -9.34 -7.09
CA VAL A 124 3.36 -8.34 -6.49
C VAL A 124 3.98 -6.95 -6.64
N THR A 125 5.27 -6.82 -6.37
CA THR A 125 6.02 -5.56 -6.54
C THR A 125 5.94 -5.03 -7.97
N ILE A 126 6.14 -5.90 -8.97
CA ILE A 126 6.00 -5.53 -10.39
C ILE A 126 4.58 -5.06 -10.70
N ALA A 127 3.57 -5.81 -10.25
CA ALA A 127 2.17 -5.45 -10.48
C ALA A 127 1.82 -4.11 -9.82
N ALA A 128 2.16 -3.93 -8.55
CA ALA A 128 1.96 -2.72 -7.78
C ALA A 128 2.60 -1.50 -8.45
N CYS A 129 3.86 -1.61 -8.86
CA CYS A 129 4.56 -0.52 -9.53
C CYS A 129 3.85 -0.09 -10.82
N ARG A 130 3.37 -1.02 -11.63
CA ARG A 130 2.60 -0.69 -12.85
C ARG A 130 1.32 0.08 -12.54
N HIS A 131 0.69 -0.17 -11.39
CA HIS A 131 -0.44 0.64 -10.94
C HIS A 131 0.00 2.02 -10.44
N MET A 132 1.13 2.12 -9.73
CA MET A 132 1.69 3.40 -9.29
C MET A 132 2.11 4.30 -10.46
N MET A 133 2.72 3.76 -11.50
CA MET A 133 3.13 4.51 -12.71
C MET A 133 1.97 5.24 -13.39
N ARG A 134 0.74 4.73 -13.25
CA ARG A 134 -0.46 5.38 -13.78
C ARG A 134 -0.92 6.58 -12.95
N ILE A 135 -0.42 6.69 -11.73
CA ILE A 135 -0.76 7.74 -10.75
C ILE A 135 0.38 8.76 -10.71
N ASP A 136 1.58 8.29 -10.39
CA ASP A 136 2.79 9.09 -10.25
C ASP A 136 4.04 8.23 -10.44
N TYR A 137 4.89 8.62 -11.40
CA TYR A 137 6.15 7.94 -11.68
C TYR A 137 7.16 8.10 -10.55
N THR A 138 7.13 9.21 -9.81
CA THR A 138 8.06 9.48 -8.70
C THR A 138 7.86 8.46 -7.58
N THR A 139 6.61 8.31 -7.12
CA THR A 139 6.24 7.32 -6.11
C THR A 139 6.55 5.90 -6.57
N ALA A 140 6.28 5.58 -7.84
CA ALA A 140 6.58 4.25 -8.39
C ALA A 140 8.08 3.94 -8.35
N ALA A 141 8.91 4.92 -8.72
CA ALA A 141 10.35 4.79 -8.72
C ALA A 141 10.91 4.63 -7.29
N GLU A 142 10.46 5.45 -6.34
CA GLU A 142 10.84 5.34 -4.92
C GLU A 142 10.45 3.99 -4.32
N PHE A 143 9.24 3.51 -4.64
CA PHE A 143 8.76 2.19 -4.20
C PHE A 143 9.62 1.04 -4.74
N LEU A 144 9.97 1.08 -6.02
CA LEU A 144 10.84 0.05 -6.62
C LEU A 144 12.25 0.10 -6.08
N GLU A 145 12.83 1.29 -5.91
CA GLU A 145 14.14 1.46 -5.30
C GLU A 145 14.21 0.85 -3.90
N ALA A 146 13.21 1.14 -3.05
CA ALA A 146 13.11 0.54 -1.73
C ALA A 146 13.00 -1.00 -1.81
N SER A 147 12.16 -1.50 -2.72
CA SER A 147 11.94 -2.94 -2.90
C SER A 147 13.21 -3.66 -3.40
N VAL A 148 13.93 -3.08 -4.36
CA VAL A 148 15.20 -3.62 -4.88
C VAL A 148 16.25 -3.68 -3.78
N ASN A 149 16.37 -2.63 -2.98
CA ASN A 149 17.29 -2.61 -1.85
C ASN A 149 16.94 -3.66 -0.79
N GLU A 150 15.65 -3.90 -0.53
CA GLU A 150 15.19 -4.98 0.33
C GLU A 150 15.60 -6.35 -0.23
N TYR A 151 15.36 -6.60 -1.52
CA TYR A 151 15.75 -7.86 -2.18
C TYR A 151 17.25 -8.13 -2.15
N VAL A 152 18.06 -7.09 -2.39
CA VAL A 152 19.53 -7.19 -2.32
C VAL A 152 19.97 -7.47 -0.89
N SER A 153 19.31 -6.86 0.10
CA SER A 153 19.61 -7.11 1.51
C SER A 153 19.30 -8.55 1.90
N VAL A 154 18.16 -9.09 1.45
CA VAL A 154 17.76 -10.48 1.67
C VAL A 154 18.73 -11.47 1.03
N GLY A 155 19.16 -11.22 -0.21
CA GLY A 155 20.09 -12.09 -0.93
C GLY A 155 21.46 -12.25 -0.25
N ASN A 156 21.79 -11.36 0.69
CA ASN A 156 23.04 -11.37 1.46
C ASN A 156 22.88 -11.92 2.89
N GLN A 157 21.67 -12.26 3.33
CA GLN A 157 21.44 -12.82 4.66
C GLN A 157 21.73 -14.33 4.68
N ASN A 158 22.74 -14.74 5.44
CA ASN A 158 23.11 -16.14 5.67
C ASN A 158 22.58 -16.70 7.01
N SER A 159 21.51 -16.12 7.57
CA SER A 159 20.93 -16.58 8.83
C SER A 159 19.91 -17.69 8.59
N ASP A 160 19.96 -18.74 9.42
CA ASP A 160 19.00 -19.84 9.39
C ASP A 160 17.74 -19.58 10.24
N SER A 161 17.44 -18.31 10.54
CA SER A 161 16.24 -17.95 11.29
C SER A 161 14.96 -18.26 10.51
N PHE A 162 13.86 -18.51 11.24
CA PHE A 162 12.53 -18.64 10.65
C PHE A 162 12.22 -17.48 9.70
N GLN A 163 12.53 -16.25 10.13
CA GLN A 163 12.29 -15.04 9.35
C GLN A 163 13.04 -15.05 8.03
N CYS A 164 14.32 -15.42 8.03
CA CYS A 164 15.12 -15.49 6.81
C CYS A 164 14.60 -16.57 5.86
N ARG A 165 14.20 -17.75 6.37
CA ARG A 165 13.59 -18.81 5.55
C ARG A 165 12.25 -18.40 4.96
N LEU A 166 11.38 -17.76 5.75
CA LEU A 166 10.11 -17.22 5.30
C LEU A 166 10.31 -16.20 4.18
N ILE A 167 11.19 -15.21 4.40
CA ILE A 167 11.49 -14.20 3.39
C ILE A 167 12.05 -14.84 2.13
N ASN A 168 12.94 -15.84 2.27
CA ASN A 168 13.48 -16.58 1.13
C ASN A 168 12.38 -17.27 0.31
N ILE A 169 11.36 -17.84 0.95
CA ILE A 169 10.18 -18.42 0.28
C ILE A 169 9.36 -17.33 -0.42
N VAL A 170 9.12 -16.20 0.26
CA VAL A 170 8.36 -15.06 -0.28
C VAL A 170 9.00 -14.49 -1.55
N VAL A 171 10.33 -14.39 -1.59
CA VAL A 171 11.07 -13.92 -2.78
C VAL A 171 11.29 -15.03 -3.83
N GLY A 172 10.92 -16.27 -3.52
CA GLY A 172 11.04 -17.42 -4.41
C GLY A 172 12.43 -18.08 -4.44
N GLY A 173 13.30 -17.76 -3.49
CA GLY A 173 14.69 -18.21 -3.47
C GLY A 173 15.62 -17.29 -4.24
N ARG A 174 16.93 -17.40 -3.97
CA ARG A 174 17.97 -16.60 -4.64
C ARG A 174 17.93 -16.73 -6.17
N GLU A 175 17.70 -17.93 -6.69
CA GLU A 175 17.69 -18.16 -8.13
C GLU A 175 16.51 -17.44 -8.82
N LYS A 176 15.27 -17.62 -8.34
CA LYS A 176 14.10 -16.93 -8.89
C LYS A 176 14.21 -15.42 -8.71
N LEU A 177 14.80 -14.96 -7.60
CA LEU A 177 15.05 -13.55 -7.37
C LEU A 177 16.02 -12.96 -8.40
N LEU A 178 17.15 -13.63 -8.66
CA LEU A 178 18.12 -13.20 -9.66
C LEU A 178 17.52 -13.19 -11.08
N GLN A 179 16.61 -14.11 -11.38
CA GLN A 179 15.86 -14.10 -12.65
C GLN A 179 14.86 -12.93 -12.73
N SER A 180 14.26 -12.53 -11.60
CA SER A 180 13.26 -11.46 -11.53
C SER A 180 13.90 -10.06 -11.47
N LEU A 181 15.11 -9.95 -10.92
CA LEU A 181 15.80 -8.69 -10.67
C LEU A 181 15.99 -7.83 -11.94
N PRO A 182 16.40 -8.35 -13.11
CA PRO A 182 16.49 -7.55 -14.33
C PRO A 182 15.16 -6.92 -14.75
N PHE A 183 14.03 -7.60 -14.53
CA PHE A 183 12.71 -7.06 -14.85
C PHE A 183 12.31 -5.94 -13.90
N LEU A 184 12.58 -6.11 -12.60
CA LEU A 184 12.38 -5.06 -11.59
C LEU A 184 13.21 -3.83 -11.91
N LEU A 185 14.49 -4.01 -12.28
CA LEU A 185 15.39 -2.92 -12.62
C LEU A 185 15.01 -2.20 -13.91
N ARG A 186 14.55 -2.91 -14.95
CA ARG A 186 13.99 -2.26 -16.14
C ARG A 186 12.81 -1.38 -15.79
N LEU A 187 11.91 -1.87 -14.94
CA LEU A 187 10.76 -1.08 -14.51
C LEU A 187 11.18 0.14 -13.67
N GLU A 188 12.20 -0.02 -12.82
CA GLU A 188 12.76 1.09 -12.02
C GLU A 188 13.40 2.15 -12.91
N ILE A 189 14.20 1.74 -13.91
CA ILE A 189 14.81 2.64 -14.90
C ILE A 189 13.74 3.42 -15.66
N GLU A 190 12.66 2.77 -16.08
CA GLU A 190 11.55 3.42 -16.78
C GLU A 190 10.88 4.48 -15.88
N CYS A 191 10.60 4.13 -14.62
CA CYS A 191 10.02 5.06 -13.66
C CYS A 191 10.96 6.23 -13.36
N ALA A 192 12.25 5.94 -13.15
CA ALA A 192 13.28 6.92 -12.87
C ALA A 192 13.45 7.91 -14.03
N ALA A 193 13.46 7.42 -15.27
CA ALA A 193 13.55 8.26 -16.46
C ALA A 193 12.34 9.21 -16.60
N GLU A 194 11.11 8.71 -16.43
CA GLU A 194 9.90 9.55 -16.47
C GLU A 194 9.87 10.55 -15.29
N ALA A 195 10.42 10.18 -14.13
CA ALA A 195 10.58 11.04 -12.96
C ALA A 195 11.85 11.94 -12.99
N GLU A 196 12.61 11.94 -14.09
CA GLU A 196 13.83 12.75 -14.27
C GLU A 196 14.92 12.53 -13.20
N ARG A 197 14.98 11.33 -12.62
CA ARG A 197 15.94 10.96 -11.58
C ARG A 197 16.93 9.90 -12.09
N PRO A 198 18.13 9.77 -11.48
CA PRO A 198 19.02 8.66 -11.79
C PRO A 198 18.41 7.32 -11.35
N SER A 199 18.65 6.27 -12.13
CA SER A 199 18.25 4.90 -11.75
C SER A 199 19.10 4.37 -10.60
N VAL A 200 18.47 3.64 -9.68
CA VAL A 200 19.13 3.03 -8.51
C VAL A 200 20.35 2.19 -8.90
N VAL A 201 20.31 1.47 -10.03
CA VAL A 201 21.38 0.52 -10.41
C VAL A 201 22.68 1.22 -10.82
N PHE A 202 22.59 2.48 -11.25
CA PHE A 202 23.71 3.27 -11.77
C PHE A 202 24.20 4.37 -10.83
N VAL A 203 23.59 4.50 -9.65
CA VAL A 203 24.13 5.33 -8.57
C VAL A 203 25.41 4.67 -8.02
N GLU A 204 26.46 5.47 -7.79
CA GLU A 204 27.80 4.98 -7.41
C GLU A 204 27.76 4.05 -6.17
N ASP A 205 26.95 4.40 -5.16
CA ASP A 205 26.81 3.67 -3.89
C ASP A 205 26.14 2.29 -4.01
N ASN A 206 25.55 1.96 -5.18
CA ASN A 206 24.80 0.73 -5.38
C ASN A 206 25.61 -0.40 -6.04
N ALA A 207 26.88 -0.52 -5.67
CA ALA A 207 27.77 -1.60 -6.14
C ALA A 207 27.22 -3.01 -5.84
N ARG A 208 26.43 -3.16 -4.77
CA ARG A 208 25.82 -4.45 -4.39
C ARG A 208 24.79 -4.95 -5.40
N ILE A 209 24.00 -4.05 -5.98
CA ILE A 209 23.02 -4.42 -7.01
C ILE A 209 23.77 -4.88 -8.27
N ARG A 210 24.82 -4.15 -8.65
CA ARG A 210 25.66 -4.48 -9.81
C ARG A 210 26.34 -5.84 -9.65
N ALA A 211 26.84 -6.15 -8.44
CA ALA A 211 27.46 -7.44 -8.14
C ALA A 211 26.53 -8.66 -8.26
N MET A 212 25.20 -8.44 -8.26
CA MET A 212 24.21 -9.51 -8.46
C MET A 212 23.88 -9.78 -9.92
N LEU A 213 24.38 -8.97 -10.86
CA LEU A 213 24.06 -9.03 -12.28
C LEU A 213 25.28 -9.45 -13.09
N SER A 214 25.05 -10.14 -14.21
CA SER A 214 26.11 -10.36 -15.19
C SER A 214 26.41 -9.07 -15.95
N GLU A 215 27.64 -8.93 -16.46
CA GLU A 215 28.03 -7.73 -17.23
C GLU A 215 27.13 -7.53 -18.46
N SER A 216 26.74 -8.62 -19.12
CA SER A 216 25.79 -8.58 -20.24
C SER A 216 24.42 -8.01 -19.86
N VAL A 217 23.93 -8.26 -18.64
CA VAL A 217 22.67 -7.68 -18.18
C VAL A 217 22.86 -6.21 -17.85
N LEU A 218 23.98 -5.84 -17.23
CA LEU A 218 24.31 -4.45 -16.93
C LEU A 218 24.38 -3.59 -18.19
N ASP A 219 25.06 -4.06 -19.24
CA ASP A 219 25.16 -3.33 -20.50
C ASP A 219 23.80 -3.17 -21.19
N ASN A 220 22.98 -4.23 -21.20
CA ASN A 220 21.60 -4.15 -21.67
C ASN A 220 20.75 -3.14 -20.87
N LEU A 221 20.96 -3.04 -19.55
CA LEU A 221 20.27 -2.06 -18.71
C LEU A 221 20.75 -0.62 -18.98
N LYS A 222 22.04 -0.41 -19.24
CA LYS A 222 22.58 0.92 -19.60
C LYS A 222 22.01 1.42 -20.91
N GLU A 223 21.97 0.55 -21.93
CA GLU A 223 21.35 0.86 -23.22
C GLU A 223 19.86 1.17 -23.05
N PHE A 224 19.16 0.36 -22.25
CA PHE A 224 17.76 0.57 -21.94
C PHE A 224 17.51 1.93 -21.25
N GLU A 225 18.34 2.33 -20.28
CA GLU A 225 18.24 3.64 -19.62
C GLU A 225 18.39 4.79 -20.62
N ALA A 226 19.42 4.74 -21.49
CA ALA A 226 19.63 5.75 -22.51
C ALA A 226 18.40 5.89 -23.43
N ASN A 227 17.84 4.77 -23.85
CA ASN A 227 16.62 4.73 -24.66
C ASN A 227 15.40 5.31 -23.93
N CYS A 228 15.20 4.96 -22.65
CA CYS A 228 14.12 5.52 -21.83
C CYS A 228 14.23 7.04 -21.69
N ARG A 229 15.42 7.55 -21.35
CA ARG A 229 15.66 9.00 -21.23
C ARG A 229 15.43 9.72 -22.55
N GLN A 230 15.89 9.16 -23.67
CA GLN A 230 15.66 9.74 -25.00
C GLN A 230 14.16 9.79 -25.33
N ASN A 231 13.41 8.72 -25.02
CA ASN A 231 11.98 8.68 -25.24
C ASN A 231 11.23 9.73 -24.42
N VAL A 232 11.61 9.93 -23.15
CA VAL A 232 11.04 10.98 -22.29
C VAL A 232 11.34 12.38 -22.83
N MET A 233 12.58 12.64 -23.28
CA MET A 233 12.94 13.91 -23.92
C MET A 233 12.12 14.18 -25.18
N ASN A 234 12.03 13.18 -26.07
CA ASN A 234 11.23 13.27 -27.30
C ASN A 234 9.75 13.54 -27.02
N LYS A 235 9.18 12.85 -26.01
CA LYS A 235 7.80 13.04 -25.55
C LYS A 235 7.57 14.47 -25.05
N LYS A 236 8.48 15.02 -24.25
CA LYS A 236 8.41 16.41 -23.76
C LYS A 236 8.51 17.42 -24.90
N GLN A 237 9.41 17.20 -25.85
CA GLN A 237 9.53 18.07 -27.02
C GLN A 237 8.21 18.10 -27.82
N ARG A 238 7.62 16.94 -28.11
CA ARG A 238 6.33 16.85 -28.82
C ARG A 238 5.20 17.56 -28.06
N LEU A 239 5.17 17.46 -26.73
CA LEU A 239 4.17 18.16 -25.91
C LEU A 239 4.37 19.68 -25.99
N ARG A 240 5.61 20.18 -25.86
CA ARG A 240 5.92 21.61 -26.01
C ARG A 240 5.52 22.13 -27.40
N GLU A 241 5.85 21.41 -28.47
CA GLU A 241 5.45 21.77 -29.83
C GLU A 241 3.92 21.84 -29.99
N ARG A 242 3.19 20.89 -29.41
CA ARG A 242 1.71 20.88 -29.43
C ARG A 242 1.12 22.06 -28.67
N ASP A 243 1.67 22.40 -27.51
CA ASP A 243 1.18 23.52 -26.69
C ASP A 243 1.48 24.86 -27.34
N LEU A 244 2.66 25.01 -27.98
CA LEU A 244 2.98 26.17 -28.80
C LEU A 244 2.01 26.34 -29.98
N ARG A 245 1.65 25.26 -30.67
CA ARG A 245 0.64 25.29 -31.75
C ARG A 245 -0.75 25.68 -31.26
N ARG A 246 -1.16 25.25 -30.07
CA ARG A 246 -2.45 25.66 -29.47
C ARG A 246 -2.44 27.12 -29.05
N ALA A 247 -1.32 27.61 -28.52
CA ALA A 247 -1.15 29.01 -28.18
C ALA A 247 -1.19 29.92 -29.42
N SER A 248 -0.56 29.53 -30.54
CA SER A 248 -0.60 30.32 -31.77
C SER A 248 -1.99 30.37 -32.42
N LEU A 249 -2.74 29.27 -32.42
CA LEU A 249 -4.12 29.23 -32.93
C LEU A 249 -5.09 30.07 -32.09
N SER A 250 -4.92 30.10 -30.77
CA SER A 250 -5.76 30.92 -29.88
C SER A 250 -5.40 32.40 -29.91
N ALA A 251 -4.15 32.76 -30.22
CA ALA A 251 -3.74 34.15 -30.44
C ALA A 251 -4.27 34.73 -31.77
N SER A 252 -4.37 33.90 -32.82
CA SER A 252 -4.90 34.32 -34.13
C SER A 252 -6.40 34.63 -34.14
N HIS A 253 -7.16 34.17 -33.14
CA HIS A 253 -8.60 34.44 -33.01
C HIS A 253 -8.94 35.71 -32.21
N ARG A 254 -7.94 36.48 -31.75
CA ARG A 254 -8.14 37.73 -30.98
C ARG A 254 -8.01 39.02 -31.79
N THR A 255 -7.79 38.92 -33.10
CA THR A 255 -7.74 40.07 -34.01
C THR A 255 -8.93 40.03 -34.95
N ASP A 256 -10.12 40.30 -34.43
CA ASP A 256 -11.22 40.94 -35.16
C ASP A 256 -12.15 41.60 -34.14
N GLY A 257 -12.26 42.92 -34.22
CA GLY A 257 -12.72 43.79 -33.15
C GLY A 257 -14.23 43.94 -33.04
N VAL A 258 -14.72 43.99 -31.80
CA VAL A 258 -15.78 44.90 -31.33
C VAL A 258 -15.46 45.24 -29.86
N PRO A 259 -15.42 46.52 -29.45
CA PRO A 259 -15.29 46.87 -28.04
C PRO A 259 -16.67 46.73 -27.37
N SER A 260 -16.77 45.88 -26.35
CA SER A 260 -17.92 45.86 -25.45
C SER A 260 -17.44 46.16 -24.03
N PRO A 261 -17.88 47.27 -23.41
CA PRO A 261 -17.63 47.51 -22.00
C PRO A 261 -18.71 46.76 -21.20
N ILE A 262 -18.32 45.99 -20.20
CA ILE A 262 -18.97 45.82 -18.89
C ILE A 262 -18.17 44.74 -18.14
N ALA A 263 -17.55 45.15 -17.03
CA ALA A 263 -16.97 44.26 -16.04
C ALA A 263 -18.07 43.37 -15.40
N PRO A 264 -17.72 42.21 -14.84
CA PRO A 264 -17.44 42.23 -13.40
C PRO A 264 -16.32 41.29 -12.90
N LYS A 265 -15.55 41.84 -11.96
CA LYS A 265 -14.98 41.29 -10.71
C LYS A 265 -14.52 39.81 -10.62
N GLY A 266 -13.26 39.67 -10.18
CA GLY A 266 -12.68 38.52 -9.48
C GLY A 266 -11.91 37.60 -10.41
N SER A 267 -10.64 37.25 -10.24
CA SER A 267 -9.74 37.24 -9.09
C SER A 267 -8.32 37.36 -9.66
N ALA A 268 -7.55 38.34 -9.18
CA ALA A 268 -6.12 38.42 -9.45
C ALA A 268 -5.42 37.29 -8.68
N HIS A 269 -4.78 36.35 -9.37
CA HIS A 269 -3.66 35.59 -8.82
C HIS A 269 -2.45 35.84 -9.71
N ALA A 270 -1.64 36.78 -9.23
CA ALA A 270 -0.38 37.17 -9.79
C ALA A 270 0.58 35.97 -9.78
N HIS A 271 1.13 35.68 -10.96
CA HIS A 271 2.42 35.02 -11.05
C HIS A 271 3.46 35.90 -10.36
N THR A 272 4.02 35.41 -9.26
CA THR A 272 5.24 35.96 -8.66
C THR A 272 6.21 34.80 -8.48
N PRO A 273 7.47 34.92 -8.94
CA PRO A 273 8.43 33.83 -8.92
C PRO A 273 8.97 33.68 -7.50
N LEU A 274 9.04 32.45 -6.99
CA LEU A 274 9.76 32.14 -5.76
C LEU A 274 11.04 31.40 -6.10
N THR A 275 12.11 32.17 -6.11
CA THR A 275 13.50 31.75 -5.97
C THR A 275 13.73 31.20 -4.56
N VAL A 276 14.48 30.10 -4.48
CA VAL A 276 15.30 29.61 -3.37
C VAL A 276 14.60 29.27 -2.05
N GLN A 277 14.54 27.97 -1.70
CA GLN A 277 15.16 27.48 -0.46
C GLN A 277 15.13 25.95 -0.38
N ASP A 278 16.30 25.40 -0.06
CA ASP A 278 16.65 24.02 0.27
C ASP A 278 15.47 23.12 0.67
N ALA A 279 15.11 22.21 -0.24
CA ALA A 279 14.22 21.10 0.09
C ALA A 279 15.00 20.08 0.94
N PRO A 280 14.56 19.76 2.17
CA PRO A 280 15.12 18.65 2.91
C PRO A 280 14.87 17.36 2.12
N THR A 281 15.93 16.56 1.95
CA THR A 281 15.93 15.26 1.27
C THR A 281 14.66 14.43 1.57
N SER A 282 13.87 14.17 0.51
CA SER A 282 12.57 13.49 0.47
C SER A 282 12.57 12.06 1.04
N THR A 283 13.74 11.46 1.27
CA THR A 283 13.92 10.14 1.91
C THR A 283 13.31 10.06 3.31
N ALA A 284 13.14 11.19 3.99
CA ALA A 284 12.55 11.24 5.32
C ALA A 284 11.05 10.92 5.35
N TRP A 285 10.27 11.25 4.32
CA TRP A 285 8.80 11.08 4.36
C TRP A 285 8.38 9.62 4.24
N TYR A 286 8.97 8.87 3.31
CA TYR A 286 8.71 7.44 3.14
C TYR A 286 9.14 6.63 4.39
N MET A 287 10.32 6.94 4.96
CA MET A 287 10.73 6.33 6.23
C MET A 287 9.81 6.72 7.39
N HIS A 288 9.25 7.93 7.42
CA HIS A 288 8.33 8.34 8.47
C HIS A 288 6.98 7.60 8.38
N VAL A 289 6.47 7.33 7.17
CA VAL A 289 5.23 6.55 6.97
C VAL A 289 5.45 5.08 7.32
N VAL A 290 6.55 4.47 6.89
CA VAL A 290 6.88 3.05 7.20
C VAL A 290 7.19 2.84 8.69
N LYS A 291 7.84 3.81 9.35
CA LYS A 291 8.17 3.75 10.78
C LYS A 291 6.98 4.08 11.69
N THR A 292 6.05 4.93 11.26
CA THR A 292 4.83 5.23 12.04
C THR A 292 3.81 4.10 11.97
N TRP A 293 3.78 3.33 10.88
CA TRP A 293 2.80 2.25 10.73
C TRP A 293 3.20 0.93 11.41
N SER A 294 4.48 0.53 11.34
CA SER A 294 4.99 -0.64 12.08
C SER A 294 5.04 -0.43 13.61
N SER A 295 5.20 0.83 14.05
CA SER A 295 5.13 1.19 15.48
C SER A 295 3.69 1.43 15.98
N GLY A 296 2.75 1.70 15.08
CA GLY A 296 1.34 1.91 15.40
C GLY A 296 0.68 0.65 15.97
N ARG A 297 0.84 -0.51 15.32
CA ARG A 297 0.19 -1.76 15.76
C ARG A 297 0.59 -2.15 17.20
N LYS A 298 1.86 -2.00 17.58
CA LYS A 298 2.32 -2.34 18.95
C LYS A 298 1.80 -1.36 20.02
N ARG A 299 1.61 -0.08 19.69
CA ARG A 299 1.07 0.93 20.63
C ARG A 299 -0.46 0.90 20.71
N TYR A 300 -1.16 0.59 19.62
CA TYR A 300 -2.62 0.43 19.64
C TYR A 300 -3.03 -0.85 20.38
N VAL A 301 -2.33 -1.98 20.18
CA VAL A 301 -2.61 -3.22 20.93
C VAL A 301 -2.28 -3.07 22.41
N ALA A 302 -1.16 -2.42 22.78
CA ALA A 302 -0.85 -2.14 24.18
C ALA A 302 -1.84 -1.12 24.80
N GLY A 303 -2.22 -0.09 24.05
CA GLY A 303 -3.17 0.94 24.49
C GLY A 303 -4.58 0.41 24.68
N THR A 304 -5.06 -0.48 23.82
CA THR A 304 -6.36 -1.15 23.99
C THR A 304 -6.34 -2.12 25.16
N LEU A 305 -5.25 -2.87 25.38
CA LEU A 305 -5.09 -3.74 26.55
C LEU A 305 -5.10 -2.93 27.85
N ILE A 306 -4.34 -1.84 27.93
CA ILE A 306 -4.31 -0.94 29.09
C ILE A 306 -5.69 -0.30 29.31
N GLY A 307 -6.35 0.17 28.24
CA GLY A 307 -7.70 0.72 28.32
C GLY A 307 -8.72 -0.28 28.86
N LEU A 308 -8.70 -1.53 28.38
CA LEU A 308 -9.53 -2.63 28.90
C LEU A 308 -9.24 -2.89 30.39
N LEU A 309 -7.97 -2.91 30.78
CA LEU A 309 -7.55 -3.16 32.16
C LEU A 309 -8.01 -2.04 33.10
N VAL A 310 -7.96 -0.78 32.65
CA VAL A 310 -8.50 0.38 33.38
C VAL A 310 -10.03 0.30 33.50
N ILE A 311 -10.74 -0.09 32.44
CA ILE A 311 -12.19 -0.26 32.48
C ILE A 311 -12.59 -1.38 33.45
N ILE A 312 -11.86 -2.50 33.46
CA ILE A 312 -12.08 -3.61 34.40
C ILE A 312 -11.83 -3.15 35.85
N LEU A 313 -10.73 -2.44 36.12
CA LEU A 313 -10.42 -1.88 37.43
C LEU A 313 -11.51 -0.91 37.92
N LEU A 314 -11.99 -0.02 37.04
CA LEU A 314 -13.09 0.88 37.35
C LEU A 314 -14.37 0.11 37.68
N ARG A 315 -14.71 -0.93 36.91
CA ARG A 315 -15.88 -1.77 37.24
C ARG A 315 -15.73 -2.46 38.59
N LEU A 316 -14.56 -3.00 38.90
CA LEU A 316 -14.29 -3.64 40.19
C LEU A 316 -14.37 -2.65 41.35
N LEU A 317 -13.87 -1.42 41.19
CA LEU A 317 -14.02 -0.35 42.16
C LEU A 317 -15.48 0.06 42.35
N PHE A 318 -16.25 0.25 41.27
CA PHE A 318 -17.67 0.57 41.37
C PHE A 318 -18.48 -0.56 42.03
N LEU A 319 -18.16 -1.82 41.75
CA LEU A 319 -18.76 -2.97 42.43
C LEU A 319 -18.37 -3.04 43.91
N GLY A 320 -17.11 -2.75 44.24
CA GLY A 320 -16.61 -2.68 45.61
C GLY A 320 -17.27 -1.56 46.43
N VAL A 321 -17.36 -0.35 45.88
CA VAL A 321 -18.04 0.79 46.50
C VAL A 321 -19.53 0.52 46.66
N ARG A 322 -20.20 -0.08 45.66
CA ARG A 322 -21.61 -0.48 45.79
C ARG A 322 -21.82 -1.49 46.90
N ARG A 323 -20.93 -2.48 47.04
CA ARG A 323 -20.99 -3.44 48.16
C ARG A 323 -20.75 -2.74 49.49
N ALA A 324 -19.75 -1.87 49.61
CA ALA A 324 -19.48 -1.12 50.83
C ALA A 324 -20.65 -0.20 51.23
N VAL A 325 -21.28 0.47 50.27
CA VAL A 325 -22.48 1.29 50.48
C VAL A 325 -23.66 0.41 50.91
N ALA A 326 -23.89 -0.73 50.27
CA ALA A 326 -24.94 -1.68 50.68
C ALA A 326 -24.70 -2.25 52.09
N TYR A 327 -23.45 -2.54 52.47
CA TYR A 327 -23.09 -2.95 53.83
C TYR A 327 -23.31 -1.82 54.84
N SER A 328 -22.93 -0.58 54.51
CA SER A 328 -23.16 0.57 55.40
C SER A 328 -24.65 0.87 55.60
N LEU A 329 -25.46 0.78 54.54
CA LEU A 329 -26.91 0.95 54.58
C LEU A 329 -27.61 -0.18 55.35
N SER A 330 -27.05 -1.39 55.32
CA SER A 330 -27.55 -2.54 56.08
C SER A 330 -27.16 -2.45 57.56
N ALA A 331 -26.00 -1.88 57.89
CA ALA A 331 -25.54 -1.64 59.26
C ALA A 331 -26.28 -0.49 59.95
N SER A 332 -26.87 0.44 59.18
CA SER A 332 -27.65 1.57 59.70
C SER A 332 -29.15 1.30 59.85
N ARG A 333 -29.63 0.06 59.67
CA ARG A 333 -31.02 -0.28 59.98
C ARG A 333 -31.20 -0.43 61.50
N PRO A 334 -31.93 0.48 62.19
CA PRO A 334 -32.26 0.27 63.59
C PRO A 334 -33.12 -0.98 63.73
N ALA A 335 -32.75 -1.83 64.69
CA ALA A 335 -33.48 -3.05 65.02
C ALA A 335 -34.96 -2.71 65.31
N GLN A 336 -35.86 -3.19 64.45
CA GLN A 336 -37.30 -3.15 64.70
C GLN A 336 -37.57 -3.98 65.96
N LYS A 337 -37.85 -3.30 67.08
CA LYS A 337 -38.39 -3.91 68.29
C LYS A 337 -39.69 -4.64 67.90
N ARG A 338 -39.66 -5.98 67.91
CA ARG A 338 -40.86 -6.80 67.93
C ARG A 338 -41.57 -6.52 69.25
N VAL A 339 -42.70 -5.82 69.18
CA VAL A 339 -43.66 -5.78 70.28
C VAL A 339 -44.43 -7.09 70.23
N LEU A 340 -44.24 -7.93 71.24
CA LEU A 340 -45.11 -9.07 71.52
C LEU A 340 -46.40 -8.51 72.12
N SER A 341 -47.49 -8.53 71.36
CA SER A 341 -48.84 -8.35 71.89
C SER A 341 -49.27 -9.66 72.56
N PHE A 342 -49.54 -9.59 73.86
CA PHE A 342 -50.26 -10.63 74.61
C PHE A 342 -51.75 -10.48 74.41
#